data_AF-A0A967WUD6-F1
#
_entry.id   AF-A0A967WUD6-F1
#
_cell.length_a   1.000
_cell.length_b   1.000
_cell.length_c   1.000
_cell.angle_alpha   90.00
_cell.angle_beta   90.00
_cell.angle_gamma   90.00
#
_symmetry.space_group_name_H-M   'P 1'
#
loop_
_entity.id
_entity.type
_entity.pdbx_description
1 polymer ?
#
loop_
_entity_poly.entity_id
_entity_poly.type
_entity_poly.pdbx_seq_one_letter_code
_entity_poly.pdbx_strand_id
1 'polypeptide(L)'
;MIEAFEEEVAKRGLADQVDILTTGCHGFCERGPVVVIKPQGIFYERMQVKDVASVVEETLVKGTVVEHLLYKDPGTGEKIVHEHDVPFYKLQQREILSMNGLIDPTSIDDYIAVGGYGALVKALYE
;
A
#
# COMPACT_ATOMS: atom_id res chain seq x y z
N MET A 1 2.60 -12.80 -6.29
CA MET A 1 1.62 -11.85 -5.71
C MET A 1 1.35 -10.74 -6.71
N ILE A 2 2.37 -9.98 -7.12
CA ILE A 2 2.25 -8.94 -8.16
C ILE A 2 1.66 -9.52 -9.45
N GLU A 3 2.27 -10.57 -9.99
CA GLU A 3 1.78 -11.26 -11.20
C GLU A 3 0.30 -11.67 -11.09
N ALA A 4 -0.14 -12.14 -9.92
CA ALA A 4 -1.54 -12.52 -9.71
C ALA A 4 -2.50 -11.32 -9.72
N PHE A 5 -2.04 -10.16 -9.24
CA PHE A 5 -2.81 -8.91 -9.36
C PHE A 5 -2.85 -8.45 -10.82
N GLU A 6 -1.73 -8.49 -11.53
CA GLU A 6 -1.65 -8.11 -12.94
C GLU A 6 -2.58 -8.96 -13.80
N GLU A 7 -2.53 -10.29 -13.63
CA GLU A 7 -3.40 -11.23 -14.33
C GLU A 7 -4.88 -10.98 -14.05
N GLU A 8 -5.27 -10.79 -12.78
CA GLU A 8 -6.67 -10.63 -12.41
C GLU A 8 -7.23 -9.26 -12.82
N VAL A 9 -6.42 -8.19 -12.73
CA VAL A 9 -6.75 -6.84 -13.23
C VAL A 9 -6.93 -6.86 -14.75
N ALA A 10 -6.02 -7.51 -15.49
CA ALA A 10 -6.10 -7.63 -16.94
C ALA A 10 -7.33 -8.45 -17.36
N LYS A 11 -7.58 -9.59 -16.71
CA LYS A 11 -8.74 -10.47 -16.96
C LYS A 11 -10.08 -9.76 -16.79
N ARG A 12 -10.14 -8.76 -15.92
CA ARG A 12 -11.35 -7.96 -15.65
C ARG A 12 -11.44 -6.67 -16.45
N GLY A 13 -10.47 -6.38 -17.32
CA GLY A 13 -10.43 -5.16 -18.11
C GLY A 13 -10.23 -3.90 -17.26
N LEU A 14 -9.53 -4.02 -16.12
CA LEU A 14 -9.26 -2.92 -15.20
C LEU A 14 -7.88 -2.29 -15.39
N ALA A 15 -7.10 -2.76 -16.37
CA ALA A 15 -5.71 -2.33 -16.59
C ALA A 15 -5.55 -0.82 -16.87
N ASP A 16 -6.58 -0.16 -17.43
CA ASP A 16 -6.56 1.29 -17.67
C ASP A 16 -7.00 2.12 -16.45
N GLN A 17 -7.46 1.48 -15.37
CA GLN A 17 -8.05 2.12 -14.19
C GLN A 17 -7.27 1.84 -12.90
N VAL A 18 -6.49 0.76 -12.87
CA VAL A 18 -5.80 0.29 -11.67
C VAL A 18 -4.32 0.10 -12.00
N ASP A 19 -3.49 0.90 -11.34
CA ASP A 19 -2.05 0.70 -11.32
C ASP A 19 -1.63 -0.19 -10.14
N ILE A 20 -0.63 -1.03 -10.38
CA ILE A 20 -0.03 -1.88 -9.35
C ILE A 20 1.37 -1.35 -9.06
N LEU A 21 1.50 -0.66 -7.93
CA LEU A 21 2.77 -0.10 -7.49
C LEU A 21 3.51 -1.08 -6.57
N THR A 22 4.71 -1.49 -6.97
CA THR A 22 5.60 -2.24 -6.07
C THR A 22 6.43 -1.25 -5.26
N THR A 23 6.15 -1.16 -3.97
CA THR A 23 6.83 -0.22 -3.08
C THR A 23 7.91 -0.89 -2.24
N GLY A 24 8.67 -0.07 -1.51
CA GLY A 24 9.51 -0.53 -0.40
C GLY A 24 8.70 -1.09 0.78
N CYS A 25 9.42 -1.59 1.79
CA CYS A 25 8.82 -2.14 3.00
C CYS A 25 8.10 -1.07 3.84
N HIS A 26 6.89 -1.37 4.30
CA HIS A 26 6.13 -0.48 5.19
C HIS A 26 6.60 -0.56 6.66
N GLY A 27 7.48 -1.51 7.00
CA GLY A 27 8.05 -1.69 8.35
C GLY A 27 7.28 -2.66 9.25
N PHE A 28 6.03 -3.03 8.91
CA PHE A 28 5.24 -3.97 9.70
C PHE A 28 5.45 -5.43 9.27
N CYS A 29 6.69 -5.91 9.34
CA CYS A 29 7.10 -7.22 8.78
C CYS A 29 6.31 -8.42 9.33
N GLU A 30 5.90 -8.40 10.60
CA GLU A 30 5.12 -9.47 11.23
C GLU A 30 3.72 -9.68 10.59
N ARG A 31 3.22 -8.66 9.91
CA ARG A 31 1.92 -8.66 9.22
C ARG A 31 2.06 -8.76 7.70
N GLY A 32 3.28 -8.94 7.19
CA GLY A 32 3.53 -9.16 5.78
C GLY A 32 2.97 -10.50 5.26
N PRO A 33 2.70 -10.61 3.95
CA PRO A 33 2.69 -9.54 2.94
C PRO A 33 1.56 -8.53 3.18
N VAL A 34 1.86 -7.23 3.01
CA VAL A 34 0.89 -6.13 3.17
C VAL A 34 0.52 -5.55 1.80
N VAL A 35 -0.74 -5.15 1.65
CA VAL A 35 -1.23 -4.45 0.46
C VAL A 35 -2.08 -3.27 0.92
N VAL A 36 -1.89 -2.11 0.30
CA VAL A 36 -2.66 -0.90 0.57
C VAL A 36 -3.40 -0.47 -0.68
N ILE A 37 -4.72 -0.34 -0.61
CA ILE A 37 -5.53 0.17 -1.72
C ILE A 37 -5.61 1.69 -1.62
N LYS A 38 -5.10 2.38 -2.64
CA LYS A 38 -5.16 3.85 -2.75
C LYS A 38 -6.28 4.26 -3.73
N PRO A 39 -6.91 5.43 -3.54
CA PRO A 39 -6.65 6.43 -2.50
C PRO A 39 -7.32 6.16 -1.14
N GLN A 40 -8.16 5.13 -1.03
CA GLN A 40 -8.98 4.84 0.17
C GLN A 40 -8.13 4.54 1.42
N GLY A 41 -6.89 4.08 1.25
CA GLY A 41 -5.99 3.74 2.35
C GLY A 41 -6.34 2.42 3.04
N ILE A 42 -7.08 1.52 2.38
CA ILE A 42 -7.48 0.22 2.94
C ILE A 42 -6.24 -0.64 3.12
N PHE A 43 -6.01 -1.14 4.34
CA PHE A 43 -4.85 -1.93 4.72
C PHE A 43 -5.21 -3.41 4.85
N TYR A 44 -4.61 -4.24 4.00
CA TYR A 44 -4.70 -5.69 4.07
C TYR A 44 -3.38 -6.29 4.57
N GLU A 45 -3.50 -7.18 5.55
CA GLU A 45 -2.36 -7.92 6.11
C GLU A 45 -2.38 -9.39 5.73
N ARG A 46 -1.21 -10.02 5.78
CA ARG A 46 -0.99 -11.46 5.56
C ARG A 46 -1.65 -11.98 4.28
N MET A 47 -1.67 -11.15 3.23
CA MET A 47 -2.27 -11.52 1.95
C MET A 47 -1.60 -12.78 1.39
N GLN A 48 -2.43 -13.69 0.87
CA GLN A 48 -1.97 -14.83 0.09
C GLN A 48 -2.43 -14.68 -1.35
N VAL A 49 -1.77 -15.39 -2.28
CA VAL A 49 -2.10 -15.31 -3.72
C VAL A 49 -3.56 -15.69 -3.99
N LYS A 50 -4.12 -16.62 -3.21
CA LYS A 50 -5.54 -17.03 -3.31
C LYS A 50 -6.53 -15.91 -2.99
N ASP A 51 -6.11 -14.90 -2.22
CA ASP A 51 -6.97 -13.80 -1.77
C ASP A 51 -7.07 -12.68 -2.83
N VAL A 52 -6.17 -12.66 -3.81
CA VAL A 52 -6.07 -11.61 -4.84
C VAL A 52 -7.38 -11.47 -5.60
N ALA A 53 -7.96 -12.58 -6.07
CA ALA A 53 -9.22 -12.56 -6.81
C ALA A 53 -10.36 -11.92 -6.00
N SER A 54 -10.43 -12.22 -4.70
CA SER A 54 -11.41 -11.64 -3.79
C SER A 54 -11.17 -10.15 -3.56
N VAL A 55 -9.92 -9.71 -3.42
CA VAL A 55 -9.59 -8.28 -3.27
C VAL A 55 -9.96 -7.49 -4.52
N VAL A 56 -9.66 -8.01 -5.70
CA VAL A 56 -10.02 -7.34 -6.97
C VAL A 56 -11.54 -7.28 -7.14
N GLU A 57 -12.27 -8.37 -6.90
CA GLU A 57 -13.74 -8.40 -6.98
C GLU A 57 -14.41 -7.49 -5.94
N GLU A 58 -14.13 -7.72 -4.66
CA GLU A 58 -14.85 -7.05 -3.58
C GLU A 58 -14.39 -5.60 -3.47
N THR A 59 -13.08 -5.37 -3.41
CA THR A 59 -12.57 -4.03 -3.11
C THR A 59 -12.48 -3.14 -4.33
N LEU A 60 -11.90 -3.63 -5.43
CA LEU A 60 -11.70 -2.77 -6.61
C LEU A 60 -12.98 -2.62 -7.43
N VAL A 61 -13.81 -3.65 -7.56
CA VAL A 61 -15.05 -3.59 -8.37
C VAL A 61 -16.27 -3.18 -7.54
N LYS A 62 -16.50 -3.79 -6.36
CA LYS A 62 -17.71 -3.51 -5.55
C LYS A 62 -17.53 -2.39 -4.51
N GLY A 63 -16.29 -2.01 -4.19
CA GLY A 63 -15.99 -1.04 -3.13
C GLY A 63 -16.21 -1.59 -1.71
N THR A 64 -16.25 -2.91 -1.54
CA THR A 64 -16.40 -3.60 -0.24
C THR A 64 -15.06 -4.11 0.28
N VAL A 65 -14.91 -4.14 1.61
CA VAL A 65 -13.68 -4.63 2.25
C VAL A 65 -13.70 -6.15 2.41
N VAL A 66 -12.51 -6.77 2.27
CA VAL A 66 -12.32 -8.20 2.52
C VAL A 66 -12.03 -8.40 4.01
N GLU A 67 -13.08 -8.71 4.76
CA GLU A 67 -13.11 -8.75 6.22
C GLU A 67 -12.05 -9.61 6.91
N HIS A 68 -11.60 -10.73 6.30
CA HIS A 68 -10.59 -11.60 6.93
C HIS A 68 -9.15 -11.12 6.71
N LEU A 69 -8.93 -10.16 5.81
CA LEU A 69 -7.63 -9.58 5.51
C LEU A 69 -7.37 -8.28 6.30
N LEU A 70 -8.39 -7.72 6.96
CA LEU A 70 -8.24 -6.52 7.77
C LEU A 70 -7.36 -6.79 8.98
N TYR A 71 -6.57 -5.79 9.37
CA TYR A 71 -5.82 -5.83 10.61
C TYR A 71 -6.77 -6.02 11.79
N LYS A 72 -6.51 -7.03 12.62
CA LYS A 72 -7.21 -7.24 13.89
C LYS A 72 -6.31 -6.82 15.03
N ASP A 73 -6.74 -5.81 15.79
CA ASP A 73 -6.05 -5.36 16.98
C ASP A 73 -6.00 -6.51 18.01
N PRO A 74 -4.80 -6.92 18.47
CA PRO A 74 -4.67 -8.04 19.39
C PRO A 74 -5.17 -7.72 20.81
N GLY A 75 -5.21 -6.45 21.20
CA GLY A 75 -5.68 -5.99 22.51
C GLY A 75 -7.19 -5.78 22.57
N THR A 76 -7.80 -5.20 21.53
CA THR A 76 -9.24 -4.90 21.51
C THR A 76 -10.06 -5.92 20.72
N GLY A 77 -9.44 -6.63 19.78
CA GLY A 77 -10.12 -7.53 18.85
C GLY A 77 -10.85 -6.81 17.70
N GLU A 78 -10.78 -5.49 17.64
CA GLU A 78 -11.40 -4.68 16.59
C GLU A 78 -10.67 -4.84 15.27
N LYS A 79 -11.43 -4.75 14.17
CA LYS A 79 -10.87 -4.73 12.82
C LYS A 79 -10.65 -3.30 12.37
N ILE A 80 -9.47 -3.03 11.83
CA ILE A 80 -9.05 -1.72 11.36
C ILE A 80 -8.94 -1.76 9.84
N VAL A 81 -9.65 -0.83 9.19
CA VAL A 81 -9.71 -0.74 7.74
C VAL A 81 -8.56 0.08 7.19
N HIS A 82 -8.26 1.24 7.78
CA HIS A 82 -7.32 2.19 7.20
C HIS A 82 -5.91 2.04 7.77
N GLU A 83 -4.90 2.14 6.90
CA GLU A 83 -3.48 2.04 7.28
C GLU A 83 -3.12 3.01 8.42
N HIS A 84 -3.56 4.26 8.35
CA HIS A 84 -3.22 5.29 9.34
C HIS A 84 -3.85 5.05 10.73
N ASP A 85 -4.88 4.22 10.82
CA ASP A 85 -5.54 3.87 12.09
C ASP A 85 -4.88 2.69 12.80
N VAL A 86 -4.10 1.87 12.08
CA VAL A 86 -3.40 0.72 12.66
C VAL A 86 -2.43 1.22 13.73
N PRO A 87 -2.49 0.75 15.00
CA PRO A 87 -1.69 1.28 16.10
C PRO A 87 -0.20 1.32 15.81
N PHE A 88 0.30 0.32 15.07
CA PHE A 88 1.69 0.29 14.62
C PHE A 88 2.08 1.56 13.85
N TYR A 89 1.28 2.01 12.89
CA TYR A 89 1.56 3.22 12.11
C TYR A 89 1.11 4.50 12.81
N LYS A 90 -0.06 4.48 13.44
CA LYS A 90 -0.68 5.63 14.11
C LYS A 90 0.19 6.27 15.19
N LEU A 91 1.00 5.47 15.88
CA LEU A 91 1.86 5.90 16.97
C LEU A 91 3.26 6.32 16.52
N GLN A 92 3.54 6.34 15.21
CA GLN A 92 4.85 6.68 14.66
C GLN A 92 4.87 8.05 14.00
N GLN A 93 5.96 8.79 14.21
CA GLN A 93 6.34 9.91 13.35
C GLN A 93 7.31 9.41 12.28
N ARG A 94 6.83 9.28 11.05
CA ARG A 94 7.59 8.69 9.93
C ARG A 94 8.21 9.78 9.06
N GLU A 95 9.05 10.64 9.61
CA GLU A 95 9.67 11.74 8.83
C GLU A 95 10.56 11.19 7.69
N ILE A 96 11.53 10.33 8.03
CA ILE A 96 12.46 9.71 7.07
C ILE A 96 11.73 8.66 6.20
N LEU A 97 10.77 7.93 6.77
CA LEU A 97 10.06 6.82 6.13
C LEU A 97 8.70 7.23 5.56
N SER A 98 8.47 8.53 5.38
CA SER A 98 7.19 9.11 4.97
C SER A 98 6.78 8.64 3.57
N MET A 99 7.77 8.42 2.70
CA MET A 99 7.55 8.02 1.31
C MET A 99 7.38 6.50 1.12
N ASN A 100 7.69 5.68 2.14
CA ASN A 100 7.50 4.23 2.04
C ASN A 100 6.02 3.90 1.85
N GLY A 101 5.71 3.18 0.78
CA GLY A 101 4.34 2.83 0.40
C GLY A 101 3.66 3.82 -0.55
N LEU A 102 4.37 4.88 -0.96
CA LEU A 102 3.85 5.90 -1.89
C LEU A 102 4.60 5.99 -3.22
N ILE A 103 5.85 5.54 -3.27
CA ILE A 103 6.71 5.61 -4.45
C ILE A 103 7.30 4.24 -4.81
N ASP A 104 7.58 4.04 -6.10
CA ASP A 104 8.47 2.97 -6.55
C ASP A 104 9.91 3.30 -6.15
N PRO A 105 10.59 2.47 -5.33
CA PRO A 105 11.96 2.73 -4.90
C PRO A 105 13.00 2.69 -6.04
N THR A 106 12.62 2.24 -7.22
CA THR A 106 13.46 2.14 -8.43
C THR A 106 13.15 3.21 -9.48
N SER A 107 12.13 4.03 -9.26
CA SER A 107 11.75 5.15 -10.13
C SER A 107 12.39 6.46 -9.64
N ILE A 108 13.30 7.03 -10.44
CA ILE A 108 13.83 8.36 -10.16
C ILE A 108 12.74 9.43 -10.29
N ASP A 109 11.80 9.24 -11.21
CA ASP A 109 10.73 10.20 -11.49
C ASP A 109 9.75 10.28 -10.32
N ASP A 110 9.38 9.15 -9.70
CA ASP A 110 8.56 9.12 -8.48
C ASP A 110 9.26 9.89 -7.35
N TYR A 111 10.56 9.66 -7.18
CA TYR A 111 11.32 10.32 -6.12
C TYR A 111 11.40 11.84 -6.35
N ILE A 112 11.61 12.28 -7.59
CA ILE A 112 11.58 13.70 -7.95
C ILE A 112 10.17 14.29 -7.75
N ALA A 113 9.11 13.56 -8.12
CA ALA A 113 7.73 14.01 -8.00
C ALA A 113 7.33 14.34 -6.56
N VAL A 114 7.92 13.66 -5.57
CA VAL A 114 7.72 13.92 -4.14
C VAL A 114 8.73 14.92 -3.54
N GLY A 115 9.52 15.62 -4.37
CA GLY A 115 10.50 16.63 -3.95
C GLY A 115 11.90 16.08 -3.62
N GLY A 116 12.17 14.82 -4.00
CA GLY A 116 13.50 14.21 -3.94
C GLY A 116 14.55 15.06 -4.64
N TYR A 117 15.79 15.00 -4.14
CA TYR A 117 16.92 15.86 -4.55
C TYR A 117 16.75 17.37 -4.35
N GLY A 118 15.60 17.87 -3.90
CA GLY A 118 15.41 19.31 -3.65
C GLY A 118 16.45 19.90 -2.68
N ALA A 119 16.77 19.16 -1.61
CA ALA A 119 17.81 19.56 -0.66
C ALA A 119 19.23 19.58 -1.28
N LEU A 120 19.52 18.67 -2.21
CA LEU A 120 20.81 18.63 -2.91
C LEU A 120 20.96 19.85 -3.83
N VAL A 121 19.92 20.19 -4.59
CA VAL A 121 19.91 21.39 -5.44
C VAL A 121 20.15 22.63 -4.59
N LYS A 122 19.44 22.76 -3.46
CA LYS A 122 19.64 23.85 -2.52
C LYS A 122 21.08 23.94 -2.03
N ALA A 123 21.66 22.85 -1.56
CA ALA A 123 23.02 22.84 -1.03
C ALA A 123 24.10 23.20 -2.07
N LEU A 124 23.84 22.98 -3.36
CA LEU A 124 24.79 23.26 -4.44
C LEU A 124 24.67 24.67 -5.02
N TYR A 125 23.48 25.28 -4.96
CA TYR A 125 23.16 26.49 -5.72
C TYR A 125 22.54 27.64 -4.92
N GLU A 126 22.20 27.45 -3.64
CA GLU A 126 21.77 28.51 -2.70
C GLU A 126 22.78 28.70 -1.57
#